data_AF-A0A9P9ZIS3-F1
#
_entry.id   AF-A0A9P9ZIS3-F1
#
_cell.length_a   1.000
_cell.length_b   1.000
_cell.length_c   1.000
_cell.angle_alpha   90.00
_cell.angle_beta   90.00
_cell.angle_gamma   90.00
#
_symmetry.space_group_name_H-M   'P 1'
#
loop_
_entity.id
_entity.type
_entity.pdbx_description
1 polymer ?
#
loop_
_entity_poly.entity_id
_entity_poly.type
_entity_poly.pdbx_seq_one_letter_code
_entity_poly.pdbx_strand_id
1 'polypeptide(L)'
;MVEHRPVHNSEVYVLSQTPFLNHLNHHHGGRPSPPSPITPAEDDFCCSPIDKLPLHNFVEPAIAACEEQLAVESRLSGAVHLLNTASTALSCITDLYSSDRVARDGFNRAVDAIVRRQGDHGRNGKLVVIGVGKSGHIAKKLVATFNSLAIQAVFLHPTEALHGDLGQINSRNDTLLLITFSGKTPELLLLLPHLDKSLPLILLTSHTRPETCEIVRQRPDTILLPAPIHEPETKSFGVSAPTTSTTVALSVGDALAMVASHELHPSVSKVFAKNHPGGAIGAALRGNSVSPAPSGSSSGVATPSSSRTTSSLSVIPQQPSVPPRHALRDLAIPLHEIPCLESLPRQPGHEPIPTATAGDLLLAAYSSSSGWVRVSHSGVQGVVSPRRIRRLSPSQLALPLSDPSLSWLVTPQAEFVSLTADTEVRNAAEWIKAMRMATATGVRMGLQSEEGVDFGEECVVGVMDVVGGGQGCVGVLEVESLLESVPKP
;
A
#
# COMPACT_ATOMS: atom_id res chain seq x y z
N MET A 1 -51.94 27.12 29.51
CA MET A 1 -52.74 25.94 29.10
C MET A 1 -51.88 25.21 28.07
N VAL A 2 -51.20 24.09 28.33
CA VAL A 2 -51.42 22.96 29.25
C VAL A 2 -50.08 22.47 29.82
N GLU A 3 -50.12 21.91 31.03
CA GLU A 3 -49.03 21.48 31.91
C GLU A 3 -48.43 20.08 31.65
N HIS A 4 -47.15 19.95 32.04
CA HIS A 4 -46.40 18.84 32.69
C HIS A 4 -46.66 17.32 32.44
N ARG A 5 -45.61 16.67 31.88
CA ARG A 5 -44.78 15.46 32.30
C ARG A 5 -45.44 14.18 32.90
N PRO A 6 -44.70 13.06 33.07
CA PRO A 6 -43.91 12.21 32.15
C PRO A 6 -44.25 10.69 32.33
N VAL A 7 -43.86 9.78 31.43
CA VAL A 7 -43.80 8.32 31.75
C VAL A 7 -42.63 7.64 31.02
N HIS A 8 -41.60 7.27 31.81
CA HIS A 8 -40.66 6.18 31.50
C HIS A 8 -41.45 4.86 31.39
N ASN A 9 -40.99 3.84 30.67
CA ASN A 9 -40.26 2.74 31.31
C ASN A 9 -39.63 1.82 30.25
N SER A 10 -38.40 1.46 30.56
CA SER A 10 -37.57 0.41 29.97
C SER A 10 -38.25 -0.96 30.00
N GLU A 11 -37.98 -1.81 28.99
CA GLU A 11 -37.95 -3.26 29.20
C GLU A 11 -36.55 -3.80 28.94
N VAL A 12 -36.02 -4.41 30.01
CA VAL A 12 -34.80 -5.19 30.07
C VAL A 12 -35.24 -6.65 29.99
N TYR A 13 -34.80 -7.40 28.98
CA TYR A 13 -34.97 -8.85 28.98
C TYR A 13 -33.81 -9.51 29.72
N VAL A 14 -34.00 -9.73 31.03
CA VAL A 14 -33.22 -10.70 31.81
C VAL A 14 -33.92 -12.05 31.69
N LEU A 15 -33.30 -13.00 31.00
CA LEU A 15 -33.74 -14.40 31.01
C LEU A 15 -33.28 -15.05 32.33
N SER A 16 -34.12 -14.94 33.37
CA SER A 16 -33.97 -15.72 34.58
C SER A 16 -34.72 -17.05 34.47
N GLN A 17 -33.96 -18.12 34.66
CA GLN A 17 -34.38 -19.47 34.98
C GLN A 17 -35.50 -19.52 36.02
N THR A 18 -36.43 -20.47 35.88
CA THR A 18 -37.11 -21.12 37.01
C THR A 18 -37.44 -22.58 36.68
N PRO A 19 -37.64 -23.43 37.70
CA PRO A 19 -37.07 -24.78 37.72
C PRO A 19 -38.10 -25.92 37.73
N PHE A 20 -37.58 -27.14 37.66
CA PHE A 20 -38.20 -28.43 38.01
C PHE A 20 -39.40 -28.91 37.18
N LEU A 21 -39.13 -29.87 36.28
CA LEU A 21 -39.51 -31.27 36.51
C LEU A 21 -38.74 -32.20 35.57
N ASN A 22 -37.90 -33.04 36.17
CA ASN A 22 -37.23 -34.16 35.51
C ASN A 22 -38.26 -35.21 35.11
N HIS A 23 -38.29 -35.61 33.84
CA HIS A 23 -38.47 -37.02 33.49
C HIS A 23 -37.82 -37.34 32.13
N LEU A 24 -36.72 -38.11 32.24
CA LEU A 24 -36.29 -39.23 31.38
C LEU A 24 -35.91 -38.99 29.89
N ASN A 25 -34.61 -39.14 29.68
CA ASN A 25 -33.93 -39.99 28.68
C ASN A 25 -34.29 -39.91 27.17
N HIS A 26 -33.30 -39.36 26.46
CA HIS A 26 -32.58 -39.93 25.30
C HIS A 26 -33.23 -40.07 23.90
N HIS A 27 -32.50 -39.43 22.98
CA HIS A 27 -32.06 -39.85 21.64
C HIS A 27 -32.94 -39.65 20.39
N HIS A 28 -32.35 -38.84 19.50
CA HIS A 28 -32.32 -38.87 18.02
C HIS A 28 -33.60 -38.61 17.20
N GLY A 29 -33.47 -37.67 16.26
CA GLY A 29 -34.35 -37.52 15.11
C GLY A 29 -34.52 -36.06 14.69
N GLY A 30 -33.95 -35.69 13.54
CA GLY A 30 -34.09 -34.37 12.95
C GLY A 30 -35.55 -33.98 12.67
N ARG A 31 -35.86 -32.68 12.73
CA ARG A 31 -37.18 -32.16 12.36
C ARG A 31 -37.24 -31.77 10.88
N PRO A 32 -38.36 -32.07 10.18
CA PRO A 32 -38.53 -31.81 8.75
C PRO A 32 -38.95 -30.36 8.45
N SER A 33 -38.64 -29.91 7.23
CA SER A 33 -39.05 -28.61 6.69
C SER A 33 -40.56 -28.58 6.34
N PRO A 34 -41.25 -27.42 6.46
CA PRO A 34 -42.67 -27.27 6.15
C PRO A 34 -42.98 -27.21 4.63
N PRO A 35 -44.24 -27.50 4.22
CA PRO A 35 -44.62 -27.69 2.81
C PRO A 35 -44.78 -26.38 2.02
N SER A 36 -44.50 -26.45 0.72
CA SER A 36 -44.70 -25.37 -0.27
C SER A 36 -46.16 -25.27 -0.72
N PRO A 37 -46.66 -24.07 -1.08
CA PRO A 37 -48.07 -23.83 -1.40
C PRO A 37 -48.46 -24.26 -2.84
N ILE A 38 -49.77 -24.44 -3.02
CA ILE A 38 -50.49 -25.06 -4.14
C ILE A 38 -50.58 -24.16 -5.39
N THR A 39 -50.42 -24.78 -6.56
CA THR A 39 -50.64 -24.25 -7.92
C THR A 39 -52.14 -24.16 -8.27
N PRO A 40 -52.64 -23.11 -8.94
CA PRO A 40 -54.00 -23.11 -9.50
C PRO A 40 -54.04 -23.86 -10.85
N ALA A 41 -55.09 -24.65 -11.04
CA ALA A 41 -55.43 -25.36 -12.27
C ALA A 41 -56.23 -24.48 -13.26
N GLU A 42 -56.25 -24.94 -14.51
CA GLU A 42 -56.63 -24.29 -15.77
C GLU A 42 -58.13 -23.98 -15.94
N ASP A 43 -58.44 -22.99 -16.80
CA ASP A 43 -59.38 -23.17 -17.92
C ASP A 43 -59.27 -22.04 -18.97
N ASP A 44 -59.51 -22.44 -20.23
CA ASP A 44 -59.87 -21.66 -21.42
C ASP A 44 -58.78 -20.90 -22.24
N PHE A 45 -58.27 -21.51 -23.33
CA PHE A 45 -58.73 -21.27 -24.72
C PHE A 45 -57.80 -21.87 -25.81
N CYS A 46 -58.45 -22.62 -26.73
CA CYS A 46 -58.20 -22.77 -28.18
C CYS A 46 -56.84 -23.22 -28.74
N CYS A 47 -56.83 -24.46 -29.25
CA CYS A 47 -55.85 -24.97 -30.23
C CYS A 47 -55.94 -24.22 -31.58
N SER A 48 -54.77 -23.91 -32.16
CA SER A 48 -54.55 -23.78 -33.61
C SER A 48 -53.11 -24.25 -33.95
N PRO A 49 -52.84 -24.67 -35.21
CA PRO A 49 -52.08 -25.89 -35.49
C PRO A 49 -50.56 -25.74 -35.43
N ILE A 50 -49.91 -26.88 -35.16
CA ILE A 50 -48.49 -27.12 -35.32
C ILE A 50 -48.11 -26.84 -36.77
N ASP A 51 -47.38 -25.76 -37.01
CA ASP A 51 -46.67 -25.54 -38.26
C ASP A 51 -45.24 -25.06 -38.01
N LYS A 52 -44.32 -25.93 -38.44
CA LYS A 52 -42.90 -25.70 -38.80
C LYS A 52 -41.91 -25.44 -37.66
N LEU A 53 -41.28 -26.54 -37.24
CA LEU A 53 -39.90 -26.59 -36.77
C LEU A 53 -38.96 -25.79 -37.69
N PRO A 54 -38.18 -24.82 -37.18
CA PRO A 54 -36.86 -24.56 -37.72
C PRO A 54 -35.88 -25.51 -37.02
N LEU A 55 -35.60 -26.64 -37.67
CA LEU A 55 -34.28 -27.25 -37.53
C LEU A 55 -33.26 -26.26 -38.08
N HIS A 56 -32.16 -26.10 -37.35
CA HIS A 56 -31.03 -25.18 -37.56
C HIS A 56 -31.20 -23.77 -36.99
N ASN A 57 -30.75 -23.61 -35.75
CA ASN A 57 -29.57 -22.78 -35.50
C ASN A 57 -28.84 -23.36 -34.29
N PHE A 58 -27.72 -24.03 -34.55
CA PHE A 58 -26.68 -24.20 -33.54
C PHE A 58 -26.24 -22.78 -33.15
N VAL A 59 -26.68 -22.27 -32.01
CA VAL A 59 -25.99 -21.13 -31.39
C VAL A 59 -24.65 -21.69 -30.95
N GLU A 60 -23.61 -21.30 -31.67
CA GLU A 60 -22.25 -21.78 -31.49
C GLU A 60 -21.81 -21.60 -30.02
N PRO A 61 -21.06 -22.56 -29.44
CA PRO A 61 -20.41 -22.39 -28.14
C PRO A 61 -19.47 -21.16 -28.09
N ALA A 62 -19.12 -20.60 -29.26
CA ALA A 62 -18.33 -19.39 -29.39
C ALA A 62 -19.01 -18.12 -28.88
N ILE A 63 -20.33 -17.95 -29.01
CA ILE A 63 -21.02 -16.72 -28.53
C ILE A 63 -21.12 -16.71 -27.00
N ALA A 64 -21.47 -17.83 -26.40
CA ALA A 64 -21.50 -17.98 -24.94
C ALA A 64 -20.09 -17.86 -24.33
N ALA A 65 -19.06 -18.44 -24.98
CA ALA A 65 -17.67 -18.27 -24.57
C ALA A 65 -17.19 -16.82 -24.74
N CYS A 66 -17.65 -16.10 -25.78
CA CYS A 66 -17.32 -14.70 -26.02
C CYS A 66 -18.02 -13.77 -25.00
N GLU A 67 -19.28 -14.02 -24.63
CA GLU A 67 -19.97 -13.31 -23.56
C GLU A 67 -19.32 -13.58 -22.18
N GLU A 68 -18.87 -14.80 -21.93
CA GLU A 68 -18.16 -15.17 -20.70
C GLU A 68 -16.75 -14.54 -20.65
N GLN A 69 -16.03 -14.51 -21.77
CA GLN A 69 -14.74 -13.81 -21.91
C GLN A 69 -14.88 -12.30 -21.73
N LEU A 70 -15.88 -11.67 -22.38
CA LEU A 70 -16.20 -10.26 -22.20
C LEU A 70 -16.59 -9.93 -20.75
N ALA A 71 -17.31 -10.83 -20.07
CA ALA A 71 -17.63 -10.69 -18.66
C ALA A 71 -16.39 -10.85 -17.75
N VAL A 72 -15.47 -11.75 -18.08
CA VAL A 72 -14.20 -11.92 -17.37
C VAL A 72 -13.29 -10.70 -17.54
N GLU A 73 -13.16 -10.18 -18.77
CA GLU A 73 -12.41 -8.96 -19.05
C GLU A 73 -13.02 -7.74 -18.34
N SER A 74 -14.35 -7.65 -18.28
CA SER A 74 -15.07 -6.61 -17.53
C SER A 74 -14.83 -6.70 -16.01
N ARG A 75 -14.81 -7.91 -15.43
CA ARG A 75 -14.49 -8.14 -14.01
C ARG A 75 -13.05 -7.70 -13.68
N LEU A 76 -12.09 -8.10 -14.52
CA LEU A 76 -10.69 -7.73 -14.35
C LEU A 76 -10.48 -6.23 -14.51
N SER A 77 -11.11 -5.61 -15.51
CA SER A 77 -11.08 -4.16 -15.72
C SER A 77 -11.55 -3.39 -14.48
N GLY A 78 -12.67 -3.80 -13.88
CA GLY A 78 -13.16 -3.19 -12.64
C GLY A 78 -12.20 -3.33 -11.46
N ALA A 79 -11.57 -4.50 -11.29
CA ALA A 79 -10.57 -4.72 -10.24
C ALA A 79 -9.30 -3.88 -10.47
N VAL A 80 -8.79 -3.85 -11.69
CA VAL A 80 -7.62 -3.05 -12.07
C VAL A 80 -7.90 -1.56 -11.89
N HIS A 81 -9.09 -1.09 -12.25
CA HIS A 81 -9.51 0.29 -12.02
C HIS A 81 -9.48 0.67 -10.53
N LEU A 82 -9.98 -0.21 -9.65
CA LEU A 82 -9.90 0.02 -8.21
C LEU A 82 -8.45 0.07 -7.71
N LEU A 83 -7.60 -0.85 -8.14
CA LEU A 83 -6.19 -0.89 -7.75
C LEU A 83 -5.44 0.37 -8.23
N ASN A 84 -5.69 0.81 -9.46
CA ASN A 84 -5.11 2.04 -10.02
C ASN A 84 -5.60 3.29 -9.28
N THR A 85 -6.88 3.34 -8.93
CA THR A 85 -7.46 4.43 -8.13
C THR A 85 -6.81 4.48 -6.74
N ALA A 86 -6.64 3.33 -6.08
CA ALA A 86 -5.95 3.25 -4.79
C ALA A 86 -4.48 3.68 -4.90
N SER A 87 -3.76 3.21 -5.92
CA SER A 87 -2.36 3.60 -6.17
C SER A 87 -2.24 5.11 -6.37
N THR A 88 -3.11 5.70 -7.21
CA THR A 88 -3.12 7.14 -7.47
C THR A 88 -3.39 7.94 -6.20
N ALA A 89 -4.34 7.49 -5.37
CA ALA A 89 -4.62 8.13 -4.09
C ALA A 89 -3.40 8.11 -3.16
N LEU A 90 -2.65 7.01 -3.08
CA LEU A 90 -1.43 6.92 -2.28
C LEU A 90 -0.30 7.83 -2.81
N SER A 91 -0.17 7.96 -4.13
CA SER A 91 0.76 8.93 -4.74
C SER A 91 0.39 10.36 -4.33
N CYS A 92 -0.88 10.75 -4.45
CA CYS A 92 -1.33 12.08 -4.01
C CYS A 92 -1.11 12.33 -2.52
N ILE A 93 -1.27 11.31 -1.67
CA ILE A 93 -0.98 11.39 -0.23
C ILE A 93 0.50 11.59 0.02
N THR A 94 1.37 10.89 -0.72
CA THR A 94 2.82 11.06 -0.63
C THR A 94 3.22 12.49 -0.97
N ASP A 95 2.65 13.06 -2.03
CA ASP A 95 2.87 14.45 -2.42
C ASP A 95 2.36 15.43 -1.35
N LEU A 96 1.19 15.17 -0.78
CA LEU A 96 0.60 15.98 0.28
C LEU A 96 1.51 16.06 1.51
N TYR A 97 2.00 14.93 2.02
CA TYR A 97 2.91 14.91 3.18
C TYR A 97 4.32 15.40 2.82
N SER A 98 4.69 15.43 1.54
CA SER A 98 5.98 15.98 1.11
C SER A 98 5.95 17.51 0.99
N SER A 99 4.83 18.10 0.59
CA SER A 99 4.75 19.50 0.17
C SER A 99 3.85 20.39 1.05
N ASP A 100 2.74 19.89 1.60
CA ASP A 100 1.79 20.71 2.35
C ASP A 100 2.22 20.91 3.81
N ARG A 101 2.26 22.18 4.23
CA ARG A 101 2.71 22.57 5.57
C ARG A 101 1.83 21.99 6.68
N VAL A 102 0.51 21.93 6.51
CA VAL A 102 -0.42 21.45 7.53
C VAL A 102 -0.26 19.95 7.72
N ALA A 103 -0.15 19.19 6.62
CA ALA A 103 0.09 17.76 6.69
C ALA A 103 1.42 17.42 7.37
N ARG A 104 2.50 18.14 7.00
CA ARG A 104 3.85 17.97 7.59
C ARG A 104 3.89 18.27 9.09
N ASP A 105 3.35 19.43 9.48
CA ASP A 105 3.27 19.83 10.89
C ASP A 105 2.42 18.85 11.70
N GLY A 106 1.25 18.49 11.17
CA GLY A 106 0.35 17.52 11.77
C GLY A 106 1.01 16.16 12.01
N PHE A 107 1.75 15.65 11.02
CA PHE A 107 2.46 14.38 11.14
C PHE A 107 3.51 14.41 12.25
N ASN A 108 4.38 15.42 12.26
CA ASN A 108 5.43 15.55 13.28
C ASN A 108 4.83 15.72 14.68
N ARG A 109 3.79 16.53 14.82
CA ARG A 109 3.08 16.72 16.10
C ARG A 109 2.38 15.44 16.58
N ALA A 110 1.87 14.62 15.66
CA ALA A 110 1.26 13.34 16.00
C ALA A 110 2.31 12.34 16.50
N VAL A 111 3.47 12.25 15.84
CA VAL A 111 4.62 11.44 16.30
C VAL A 111 5.05 11.90 17.69
N ASP A 112 5.29 13.20 17.87
CA ASP A 112 5.64 13.80 19.16
C ASP A 112 4.65 13.45 20.28
N ALA A 113 3.35 13.54 20.00
CA ALA A 113 2.31 13.24 20.97
C ALA A 113 2.36 11.78 21.43
N ILE A 114 2.57 10.85 20.50
CA ILE A 114 2.72 9.42 20.80
C ILE A 114 4.00 9.17 21.59
N VAL A 115 5.15 9.67 21.11
CA VAL A 115 6.48 9.41 21.70
C VAL A 115 6.56 9.94 23.13
N ARG A 116 6.14 11.19 23.39
CA ARG A 116 6.21 11.81 24.72
C ARG A 116 5.42 11.05 25.78
N ARG A 117 4.32 10.40 25.39
CA ARG A 117 3.43 9.68 26.32
C ARG A 117 3.79 8.21 26.48
N GLN A 118 4.72 7.68 25.67
CA GLN A 118 5.22 6.31 25.76
C GLN A 118 6.63 6.24 26.37
N GLY A 119 7.46 7.27 26.19
CA GLY A 119 8.88 7.27 26.58
C GLY A 119 9.21 7.78 28.00
N ASP A 120 8.29 8.44 28.70
CA ASP A 120 8.55 9.01 30.02
C ASP A 120 8.47 7.91 31.10
N HIS A 121 9.58 7.63 31.81
CA HIS A 121 9.79 6.53 32.77
C HIS A 121 8.89 6.53 34.03
N GLY A 122 7.73 7.18 33.96
CA GLY A 122 6.64 7.14 34.94
C GLY A 122 5.26 7.47 34.36
N ARG A 123 5.13 7.73 33.05
CA ARG A 123 3.86 8.00 32.38
C ARG A 123 3.65 6.97 31.28
N ASN A 124 3.21 5.78 31.67
CA ASN A 124 2.81 4.73 30.72
C ASN A 124 1.42 5.03 30.16
N GLY A 125 1.35 6.04 29.29
CA GLY A 125 0.15 6.34 28.52
C GLY A 125 -0.01 5.36 27.37
N LYS A 126 -1.25 5.11 26.96
CA LYS A 126 -1.54 4.33 25.75
C LYS A 126 -2.18 5.20 24.67
N LEU A 127 -2.08 4.73 23.44
CA LEU A 127 -2.81 5.28 22.31
C LEU A 127 -4.22 4.66 22.29
N VAL A 128 -5.26 5.48 22.49
CA VAL A 128 -6.65 5.05 22.39
C VAL A 128 -7.15 5.40 20.99
N VAL A 129 -7.38 4.38 20.17
CA VAL A 129 -7.80 4.53 18.77
C VAL A 129 -9.32 4.35 18.67
N ILE A 130 -10.00 5.32 18.08
CA ILE A 130 -11.46 5.45 18.09
C ILE A 130 -11.97 5.59 16.65
N GLY A 131 -12.99 4.80 16.29
CA GLY A 131 -13.65 4.88 14.99
C GLY A 131 -14.87 3.96 14.91
N VAL A 132 -15.77 4.24 13.97
CA VAL A 132 -16.98 3.44 13.69
C VAL A 132 -16.94 2.82 12.30
N GLY A 133 -17.70 1.74 12.10
CA GLY A 133 -17.86 1.09 10.81
C GLY A 133 -16.52 0.68 10.19
N LYS A 134 -16.32 1.00 8.90
CA LYS A 134 -15.08 0.67 8.18
C LYS A 134 -13.86 1.39 8.79
N SER A 135 -14.00 2.64 9.23
CA SER A 135 -12.95 3.34 9.99
C SER A 135 -12.64 2.66 11.33
N GLY A 136 -13.63 2.06 11.98
CA GLY A 136 -13.44 1.23 13.18
C GLY A 136 -12.65 -0.05 12.92
N HIS A 137 -12.82 -0.68 11.76
CA HIS A 137 -11.96 -1.80 11.35
C HIS A 137 -10.51 -1.36 11.08
N ILE A 138 -10.32 -0.21 10.43
CA ILE A 138 -8.98 0.37 10.26
C ILE A 138 -8.35 0.68 11.63
N ALA A 139 -9.11 1.25 12.57
CA ALA A 139 -8.66 1.48 13.95
C ALA A 139 -8.17 0.19 14.63
N LYS A 140 -8.93 -0.92 14.51
CA LYS A 140 -8.53 -2.22 15.07
C LYS A 140 -7.24 -2.78 14.46
N LYS A 141 -7.08 -2.68 13.13
CA LYS A 141 -5.83 -3.08 12.45
C LYS A 141 -4.66 -2.21 12.95
N LEU A 142 -4.85 -0.90 13.02
CA LEU A 142 -3.82 0.03 13.51
C LEU A 142 -3.43 -0.28 14.96
N VAL A 143 -4.39 -0.55 15.85
CA VAL A 143 -4.10 -1.00 17.22
C VAL A 143 -3.20 -2.24 17.24
N ALA A 144 -3.47 -3.23 16.39
CA ALA A 144 -2.60 -4.40 16.27
C ALA A 144 -1.19 -4.03 15.76
N THR A 145 -1.09 -3.07 14.84
CA THR A 145 0.17 -2.59 14.27
C THR A 145 1.00 -1.83 15.32
N PHE A 146 0.40 -0.89 16.04
CA PHE A 146 1.05 -0.16 17.13
C PHE A 146 1.57 -1.12 18.22
N ASN A 147 0.74 -2.05 18.68
CA ASN A 147 1.16 -3.02 19.70
C ASN A 147 2.30 -3.94 19.20
N SER A 148 2.26 -4.34 17.92
CA SER A 148 3.34 -5.12 17.28
C SER A 148 4.68 -4.37 17.27
N LEU A 149 4.62 -3.03 17.25
CA LEU A 149 5.76 -2.11 17.27
C LEU A 149 6.07 -1.56 18.67
N ALA A 150 5.53 -2.21 19.72
CA ALA A 150 5.64 -1.87 21.14
C ALA A 150 5.16 -0.46 21.53
N ILE A 151 4.21 0.09 20.78
CA ILE A 151 3.44 1.25 21.17
C ILE A 151 2.13 0.74 21.76
N GLN A 152 1.94 0.90 23.07
CA GLN A 152 0.75 0.38 23.73
C GLN A 152 -0.50 1.08 23.17
N ALA A 153 -1.40 0.32 22.55
CA ALA A 153 -2.61 0.85 21.94
C ALA A 153 -3.83 0.00 22.27
N VAL A 154 -5.00 0.64 22.37
CA VAL A 154 -6.30 -0.01 22.57
C VAL A 154 -7.34 0.58 21.62
N PHE A 155 -8.29 -0.25 21.19
CA PHE A 155 -9.44 0.20 20.42
C PHE A 155 -10.59 0.54 21.36
N LEU A 156 -11.20 1.71 21.16
CA LEU A 156 -12.41 2.13 21.88
C LEU A 156 -13.51 2.46 20.87
N HIS A 157 -14.61 1.71 20.93
CA HIS A 157 -15.78 2.00 20.09
C HIS A 157 -16.54 3.20 20.67
N PRO A 158 -16.85 4.27 19.90
CA PRO A 158 -17.40 5.50 20.47
C PRO A 158 -18.80 5.34 21.05
N THR A 159 -19.63 4.43 20.51
CA THR A 159 -20.95 4.11 21.11
C THR A 159 -20.78 3.44 22.46
N GLU A 160 -19.91 2.45 22.58
CA GLU A 160 -19.67 1.74 23.86
C GLU A 160 -19.02 2.67 24.89
N ALA A 161 -18.17 3.61 24.43
CA ALA A 161 -17.58 4.63 25.29
C ALA A 161 -18.67 5.44 26.02
N LEU A 162 -19.71 5.89 25.29
CA LEU A 162 -20.85 6.60 25.85
C LEU A 162 -21.70 5.74 26.81
N HIS A 163 -21.52 4.41 26.78
CA HIS A 163 -22.22 3.45 27.64
C HIS A 163 -21.35 2.83 28.74
N GLY A 164 -20.16 3.39 29.02
CA GLY A 164 -19.33 3.02 30.17
C GLY A 164 -17.85 2.80 29.86
N ASP A 165 -17.51 2.54 28.60
CA ASP A 165 -16.12 2.24 28.21
C ASP A 165 -15.21 3.49 28.18
N LEU A 166 -15.76 4.70 28.39
CA LEU A 166 -14.95 5.89 28.64
C LEU A 166 -13.94 5.71 29.78
N GLY A 167 -14.22 4.84 30.76
CA GLY A 167 -13.30 4.49 31.84
C GLY A 167 -11.99 3.83 31.37
N GLN A 168 -11.93 3.36 30.12
CA GLN A 168 -10.69 2.88 29.52
C GLN A 168 -9.69 4.01 29.25
N ILE A 169 -10.12 5.26 29.15
CA ILE A 169 -9.24 6.42 28.90
C ILE A 169 -8.65 6.90 30.23
N ASN A 170 -7.32 6.98 30.28
CA ASN A 170 -6.61 7.62 31.37
C ASN A 170 -6.38 9.11 31.04
N SER A 171 -7.16 9.98 31.68
CA SER A 171 -7.14 11.45 31.54
C SER A 171 -5.79 12.12 31.75
N ARG A 172 -4.78 11.45 32.32
CA ARG A 172 -3.48 12.05 32.59
C ARG A 172 -2.43 11.72 31.53
N ASN A 173 -2.50 10.54 30.94
CA ASN A 173 -1.35 9.97 30.22
C ASN A 173 -1.66 9.55 28.78
N ASP A 174 -2.93 9.34 28.42
CA ASP A 174 -3.24 8.76 27.12
C ASP A 174 -3.09 9.75 25.95
N THR A 175 -3.05 9.20 24.74
CA THR A 175 -3.20 9.96 23.49
C THR A 175 -4.38 9.41 22.74
N LEU A 176 -5.20 10.29 22.15
CA LEU A 176 -6.39 9.89 21.42
C LEU A 176 -6.11 9.94 19.91
N LEU A 177 -6.52 8.91 19.17
CA LEU A 177 -6.52 8.89 17.71
C LEU A 177 -7.93 8.61 17.19
N LEU A 178 -8.58 9.62 16.63
CA LEU A 178 -9.89 9.49 16.00
C LEU A 178 -9.72 9.26 14.50
N ILE A 179 -10.46 8.29 13.95
CA ILE A 179 -10.46 7.98 12.51
C ILE A 179 -11.86 8.22 11.95
N THR A 180 -11.99 9.20 11.05
CA THR A 180 -13.24 9.49 10.35
C THR A 180 -12.98 10.12 9.00
N PHE A 181 -13.58 9.59 7.94
CA PHE A 181 -13.43 10.20 6.63
C PHE A 181 -14.11 11.57 6.56
N SER A 182 -15.36 11.70 7.03
CA SER A 182 -16.19 12.91 6.85
C SER A 182 -15.96 14.02 7.87
N GLY A 183 -15.28 13.73 8.98
CA GLY A 183 -15.10 14.69 10.08
C GLY A 183 -16.40 15.09 10.79
N LYS A 184 -17.53 14.45 10.47
CA LYS A 184 -18.88 14.75 10.97
C LYS A 184 -19.63 13.50 11.45
N THR A 185 -18.90 12.43 11.76
CA THR A 185 -19.47 11.17 12.27
C THR A 185 -20.23 11.44 13.58
N PRO A 186 -21.56 11.17 13.64
CA PRO A 186 -22.38 11.53 14.80
C PRO A 186 -21.87 10.95 16.12
N GLU A 187 -21.45 9.69 16.14
CA GLU A 187 -20.95 9.01 17.33
C GLU A 187 -19.66 9.66 17.87
N LEU A 188 -18.78 10.14 16.98
CA LEU A 188 -17.56 10.84 17.38
C LEU A 188 -17.88 12.26 17.87
N LEU A 189 -18.82 12.96 17.24
CA LEU A 189 -19.26 14.28 17.67
C LEU A 189 -19.94 14.23 19.04
N LEU A 190 -20.74 13.20 19.30
CA LEU A 190 -21.37 12.97 20.60
C LEU A 190 -20.34 12.59 21.67
N LEU A 191 -19.30 11.84 21.32
CA LEU A 191 -18.23 11.46 22.24
C LEU A 191 -17.33 12.66 22.62
N LEU A 192 -17.09 13.57 21.68
CA LEU A 192 -16.06 14.62 21.79
C LEU A 192 -16.14 15.47 23.08
N PRO A 193 -17.32 15.91 23.57
CA PRO A 193 -17.44 16.69 24.80
C PRO A 193 -17.04 15.93 26.08
N HIS A 194 -17.06 14.59 26.02
CA HIS A 194 -16.73 13.72 27.16
C HIS A 194 -15.25 13.33 27.22
N LEU A 195 -14.48 13.65 26.17
CA LEU A 195 -13.05 13.41 26.13
C LEU A 195 -12.32 14.56 26.83
N ASP A 196 -11.43 14.23 27.78
CA ASP A 196 -10.63 15.23 28.48
C ASP A 196 -9.84 16.09 27.48
N LYS A 197 -10.02 17.41 27.56
CA LYS A 197 -9.43 18.39 26.63
C LYS A 197 -7.92 18.51 26.76
N SER A 198 -7.36 18.14 27.92
CA SER A 198 -5.91 18.15 28.15
C SER A 198 -5.16 17.01 27.44
N LEU A 199 -5.88 15.97 27.00
CA LEU A 199 -5.28 14.90 26.23
C LEU A 199 -4.98 15.37 24.80
N PRO A 200 -3.82 15.01 24.23
CA PRO A 200 -3.58 15.22 22.80
C PRO A 200 -4.58 14.39 21.99
N LEU A 201 -5.26 15.04 21.04
CA LEU A 201 -6.17 14.39 20.11
C LEU A 201 -5.62 14.51 18.70
N ILE A 202 -5.31 13.36 18.12
CA ILE A 202 -4.93 13.19 16.71
C ILE A 202 -6.19 12.82 15.93
N LEU A 203 -6.40 13.46 14.79
CA LEU A 203 -7.55 13.23 13.93
C LEU A 203 -7.10 12.85 12.53
N LEU A 204 -7.35 11.60 12.15
CA LEU A 204 -7.14 11.09 10.80
C LEU A 204 -8.43 11.25 9.97
N THR A 205 -8.41 12.11 8.96
CA THR A 205 -9.62 12.49 8.20
C THR A 205 -9.34 13.00 6.79
N SER A 206 -10.36 13.05 5.92
CA SER A 206 -10.21 13.57 4.55
C SER A 206 -9.95 15.07 4.48
N HIS A 207 -10.23 15.81 5.56
CA HIS A 207 -10.01 17.25 5.62
C HIS A 207 -8.52 17.60 5.61
N THR A 208 -8.13 18.49 4.70
CA THR A 208 -6.75 19.01 4.58
C THR A 208 -6.54 20.31 5.34
N ARG A 209 -7.62 20.94 5.80
CA ARG A 209 -7.62 22.25 6.45
C ARG A 209 -8.47 22.23 7.74
N PRO A 210 -7.94 22.68 8.90
CA PRO A 210 -8.62 22.68 10.19
C PRO A 210 -10.04 23.27 10.15
N GLU A 211 -10.19 24.42 9.50
CA GLU A 211 -11.43 25.21 9.43
C GLU A 211 -12.57 24.49 8.70
N THR A 212 -12.27 23.43 7.94
CA THR A 212 -13.26 22.66 7.19
C THR A 212 -13.85 21.50 7.98
N CYS A 213 -13.25 21.12 9.11
CA CYS A 213 -13.61 19.93 9.87
C CYS A 213 -14.38 20.28 11.16
N GLU A 214 -15.53 19.65 11.37
CA GLU A 214 -16.41 19.94 12.52
C GLU A 214 -15.77 19.52 13.85
N ILE A 215 -15.11 18.36 13.90
CA ILE A 215 -14.37 17.91 15.10
C ILE A 215 -13.30 18.94 15.50
N VAL A 216 -12.57 19.49 14.53
CA VAL A 216 -11.52 20.49 14.79
C VAL A 216 -12.12 21.81 15.25
N ARG A 217 -13.28 22.22 14.72
CA ARG A 217 -14.00 23.41 15.21
C ARG A 217 -14.42 23.28 16.68
N GLN A 218 -14.88 22.10 17.08
CA GLN A 218 -15.28 21.83 18.47
C GLN A 218 -14.09 21.60 19.41
N ARG A 219 -12.94 21.20 18.87
CA ARG A 219 -11.68 21.01 19.61
C ARG A 219 -10.48 21.57 18.81
N PRO A 220 -10.21 22.89 18.89
CA PRO A 220 -9.22 23.57 18.05
C PRO A 220 -7.78 23.05 18.17
N ASP A 221 -7.40 22.50 19.34
CA ASP A 221 -6.06 21.96 19.57
C ASP A 221 -5.82 20.58 18.92
N THR A 222 -6.80 20.07 18.17
CA THR A 222 -6.72 18.79 17.45
C THR A 222 -5.55 18.80 16.46
N ILE A 223 -4.72 17.77 16.52
CA ILE A 223 -3.64 17.50 15.58
C ILE A 223 -4.25 16.83 14.35
N LEU A 224 -4.31 17.57 13.24
CA LEU A 224 -4.91 17.09 12.00
C LEU A 224 -3.92 16.23 11.22
N LEU A 225 -4.33 15.01 10.86
CA LEU A 225 -3.67 14.14 9.88
C LEU A 225 -4.54 14.02 8.63
N PRO A 226 -4.24 14.80 7.58
CA PRO A 226 -4.97 14.74 6.32
C PRO A 226 -4.82 13.38 5.62
N ALA A 227 -5.94 12.85 5.16
CA ALA A 227 -6.08 11.60 4.43
C ALA A 227 -7.16 11.72 3.32
N PRO A 228 -7.10 12.75 2.44
CA PRO A 228 -8.05 12.89 1.35
C PRO A 228 -7.89 11.78 0.31
N ILE A 229 -8.96 11.56 -0.46
CA ILE A 229 -8.89 10.82 -1.72
C ILE A 229 -8.96 11.81 -2.87
N HIS A 230 -8.17 11.57 -3.92
CA HIS A 230 -8.10 12.44 -5.10
C HIS A 230 -9.45 12.54 -5.84
N GLU A 231 -10.27 11.50 -5.71
CA GLU A 231 -11.61 11.42 -6.28
C GLU A 231 -12.56 10.68 -5.33
N PRO A 232 -13.84 11.10 -5.20
CA PRO A 232 -14.84 10.35 -4.44
C PRO A 232 -15.08 8.95 -5.01
N GLU A 233 -15.22 7.95 -4.14
CA GLU A 233 -15.51 6.56 -4.53
C GLU A 233 -16.82 6.42 -5.31
N THR A 234 -17.79 7.31 -5.08
CA THR A 234 -19.02 7.40 -5.90
C THR A 234 -18.72 7.72 -7.36
N LYS A 235 -17.75 8.59 -7.61
CA LYS A 235 -17.35 8.96 -8.98
C LYS A 235 -16.53 7.83 -9.60
N SER A 236 -15.64 7.20 -8.82
CA SER A 236 -14.76 6.15 -9.32
C SER A 236 -15.47 4.82 -9.57
N PHE A 237 -16.49 4.47 -8.77
CA PHE A 237 -17.11 3.14 -8.77
C PHE A 237 -18.65 3.15 -8.81
N GLY A 238 -19.28 4.33 -8.87
CA GLY A 238 -20.75 4.46 -8.83
C GLY A 238 -21.37 4.22 -7.45
N VAL A 239 -20.57 3.90 -6.44
CA VAL A 239 -21.03 3.58 -5.06
C VAL A 239 -20.15 4.24 -4.01
N SER A 240 -20.75 4.68 -2.90
CA SER A 240 -20.04 5.31 -1.77
C SER A 240 -19.34 4.29 -0.85
N ALA A 241 -18.89 3.15 -1.37
CA ALA A 241 -18.33 2.08 -0.55
C ALA A 241 -16.88 2.41 -0.12
N PRO A 242 -16.59 2.52 1.19
CA PRO A 242 -15.25 2.86 1.66
C PRO A 242 -14.20 1.80 1.28
N THR A 243 -13.33 2.16 0.34
CA THR A 243 -12.33 1.31 -0.31
C THR A 243 -11.00 2.05 -0.46
N THR A 244 -10.98 3.10 -1.29
CA THR A 244 -9.80 3.98 -1.46
C THR A 244 -9.57 4.79 -0.19
N SER A 245 -10.65 5.30 0.41
CA SER A 245 -10.62 6.08 1.66
C SER A 245 -10.05 5.28 2.84
N THR A 246 -10.41 4.00 2.96
CA THR A 246 -9.91 3.11 4.01
C THR A 246 -8.47 2.70 3.76
N THR A 247 -8.07 2.50 2.50
CA THR A 247 -6.69 2.21 2.10
C THR A 247 -5.75 3.37 2.44
N VAL A 248 -6.16 4.60 2.12
CA VAL A 248 -5.39 5.81 2.45
C VAL A 248 -5.27 5.98 3.98
N ALA A 249 -6.38 5.87 4.71
CA ALA A 249 -6.36 6.00 6.18
C ALA A 249 -5.44 4.94 6.83
N LEU A 250 -5.53 3.68 6.38
CA LEU A 250 -4.66 2.62 6.86
C LEU A 250 -3.18 2.92 6.60
N SER A 251 -2.85 3.37 5.38
CA SER A 251 -1.47 3.64 4.98
C SER A 251 -0.84 4.79 5.77
N VAL A 252 -1.59 5.88 5.98
CA VAL A 252 -1.14 7.01 6.83
C VAL A 252 -0.96 6.56 8.28
N GLY A 253 -1.86 5.73 8.80
CA GLY A 253 -1.75 5.18 10.15
C GLY A 253 -0.56 4.23 10.32
N ASP A 254 -0.28 3.38 9.34
CA ASP A 254 0.88 2.48 9.35
C ASP A 254 2.19 3.29 9.29
N ALA A 255 2.25 4.34 8.47
CA ALA A 255 3.39 5.26 8.43
C ALA A 255 3.62 5.93 9.80
N LEU A 256 2.55 6.42 10.44
CA LEU A 256 2.63 7.01 11.78
C LEU A 256 3.16 6.00 12.81
N ALA A 257 2.69 4.75 12.76
CA ALA A 257 3.13 3.70 13.68
C ALA A 257 4.61 3.36 13.51
N MET A 258 5.06 3.21 12.26
CA MET A 258 6.46 2.92 11.94
C MET A 258 7.39 4.04 12.39
N VAL A 259 7.08 5.30 12.05
CA VAL A 259 7.92 6.44 12.41
C VAL A 259 7.95 6.65 13.93
N ALA A 260 6.81 6.58 14.61
CA ALA A 260 6.78 6.68 16.07
C ALA A 260 7.58 5.56 16.76
N SER A 261 7.56 4.34 16.22
CA SER A 261 8.36 3.23 16.75
C SER A 261 9.86 3.45 16.56
N HIS A 262 10.27 4.03 15.43
CA HIS A 262 11.66 4.41 15.17
C HIS A 262 12.18 5.46 16.16
N GLU A 263 11.36 6.43 16.55
CA GLU A 263 11.72 7.44 17.56
C GLU A 263 11.79 6.84 18.99
N LEU A 264 10.93 5.88 19.29
CA LEU A 264 10.88 5.23 20.62
C LEU A 264 11.97 4.19 20.84
N HIS A 265 12.47 3.58 19.77
CA HIS A 265 13.29 2.39 19.86
C HIS A 265 14.53 2.45 18.97
N PRO A 266 15.72 2.11 19.50
CA PRO A 266 16.95 2.09 18.71
C PRO A 266 16.93 1.00 17.61
N SER A 267 16.04 0.00 17.72
CA SER A 267 15.86 -1.02 16.69
C SER A 267 14.43 -1.57 16.71
N VAL A 268 13.63 -1.10 15.76
CA VAL A 268 12.25 -1.56 15.54
C VAL A 268 12.20 -3.07 15.29
N SER A 269 13.14 -3.62 14.51
CA SER A 269 13.18 -5.07 14.20
C SER A 269 13.37 -5.94 15.45
N LYS A 270 14.21 -5.52 16.42
CA LYS A 270 14.41 -6.25 17.68
C LYS A 270 13.15 -6.22 18.55
N VAL A 271 12.50 -5.07 18.61
CA VAL A 271 11.23 -4.89 19.34
C VAL A 271 10.13 -5.74 18.71
N PHE A 272 10.02 -5.72 17.39
CA PHE A 272 9.08 -6.54 16.65
C PHE A 272 9.31 -8.04 16.90
N ALA A 273 10.56 -8.52 16.84
CA ALA A 273 10.88 -9.92 17.12
C ALA A 273 10.50 -10.36 18.55
N LYS A 274 10.68 -9.46 19.54
CA LYS A 274 10.29 -9.72 20.94
C LYS A 274 8.77 -9.92 21.09
N ASN A 275 7.97 -9.16 20.35
CA ASN A 275 6.50 -9.20 20.44
C ASN A 275 5.87 -10.33 19.61
N HIS A 276 6.66 -11.08 18.83
CA HIS A 276 6.18 -12.17 17.97
C HIS A 276 6.90 -13.49 18.26
N PRO A 277 6.79 -14.07 19.48
CA PRO A 277 7.54 -15.27 19.86
C PRO A 277 7.15 -16.54 19.08
N GLY A 278 5.94 -16.59 18.50
CA GLY A 278 5.41 -17.79 17.81
C GLY A 278 5.17 -17.65 16.30
N GLY A 279 5.49 -16.49 15.71
CA GLY A 279 5.22 -16.23 14.28
C GLY A 279 6.44 -16.47 13.39
N ALA A 280 6.20 -16.92 12.14
CA ALA A 280 7.26 -17.10 11.14
C ALA A 280 8.13 -15.84 10.94
N ILE A 281 7.52 -14.65 11.03
CA ILE A 281 8.20 -13.35 10.87
C ILE A 281 9.13 -13.05 12.05
N GLY A 282 8.71 -13.36 13.30
CA GLY A 282 9.55 -13.20 14.48
C GLY A 282 10.71 -14.20 14.53
N ALA A 283 10.48 -15.44 14.07
CA ALA A 283 11.51 -16.46 13.95
C ALA A 283 12.62 -16.08 12.93
N ALA A 284 12.24 -15.50 11.79
CA ALA A 284 13.18 -15.02 10.78
C ALA A 284 14.12 -13.92 11.31
N LEU A 285 13.58 -13.01 12.14
CA LEU A 285 14.38 -11.93 12.76
C LEU A 285 15.25 -12.40 13.94
N ARG A 286 14.89 -13.52 14.59
CA ARG A 286 15.74 -14.14 15.62
C ARG A 286 16.96 -14.86 15.04
N GLY A 287 16.87 -15.32 13.79
CA GLY A 287 17.96 -16.06 13.11
C GLY A 287 19.27 -15.27 12.94
N ASN A 288 19.22 -13.93 13.01
CA ASN A 288 20.39 -13.06 12.93
C ASN A 288 20.95 -12.60 14.29
N SER A 289 20.37 -13.03 15.41
CA SER A 289 20.98 -12.87 16.73
C SER A 289 21.62 -14.18 17.15
N VAL A 290 22.96 -14.25 17.07
CA VAL A 290 23.74 -15.35 17.63
C VAL A 290 23.35 -15.51 19.09
N SER A 291 22.58 -16.54 19.39
CA SER A 291 22.34 -17.01 20.76
C SER A 291 23.46 -17.98 21.09
N PRO A 292 24.19 -17.84 22.20
CA PRO A 292 25.12 -18.87 22.63
C PRO A 292 24.30 -20.11 23.02
N ALA A 293 24.71 -21.28 22.52
CA ALA A 293 24.06 -22.55 22.80
C ALA A 293 24.00 -22.83 24.31
N PRO A 294 22.95 -23.51 24.82
CA PRO A 294 22.93 -23.94 26.20
C PRO A 294 23.91 -25.11 26.36
N SER A 295 25.01 -24.89 27.08
CA SER A 295 25.90 -25.96 27.51
C SER A 295 25.20 -26.82 28.56
N GLY A 296 25.12 -28.12 28.28
CA GLY A 296 24.49 -29.12 29.12
C GLY A 296 25.04 -29.18 30.55
N SER A 297 24.16 -29.59 31.43
CA SER A 297 24.39 -29.92 32.83
C SER A 297 25.37 -31.08 33.00
N SER A 298 26.36 -30.89 33.88
CA SER A 298 26.89 -31.98 34.70
C SER A 298 27.41 -31.44 36.03
N SER A 299 27.05 -32.17 37.09
CA SER A 299 27.22 -31.87 38.50
C SER A 299 28.66 -32.04 38.99
N GLY A 300 29.07 -31.27 39.99
CA GLY A 300 30.32 -31.49 40.74
C GLY A 300 30.52 -30.49 41.88
N VAL A 301 30.75 -31.01 43.09
CA VAL A 301 30.73 -30.36 44.41
C VAL A 301 32.10 -29.75 44.82
N ALA A 302 32.05 -28.79 45.75
CA ALA A 302 33.05 -28.34 46.75
C ALA A 302 33.83 -27.00 46.53
N THR A 303 34.01 -26.32 47.68
CA THR A 303 34.42 -24.92 47.96
C THR A 303 35.95 -24.79 48.21
N PRO A 304 36.48 -23.67 48.76
CA PRO A 304 36.88 -22.43 48.06
C PRO A 304 38.39 -22.10 48.21
N SER A 305 39.00 -21.36 47.28
CA SER A 305 40.25 -20.63 47.59
C SER A 305 40.57 -19.49 46.62
N SER A 306 40.94 -18.38 47.24
CA SER A 306 41.49 -17.12 46.73
C SER A 306 42.47 -17.22 45.56
N SER A 307 42.39 -16.28 44.62
CA SER A 307 43.50 -15.36 44.27
C SER A 307 43.12 -14.46 43.09
N ARG A 308 43.44 -13.17 43.24
CA ARG A 308 43.42 -12.16 42.18
C ARG A 308 44.44 -12.52 41.11
N THR A 309 44.04 -12.50 39.85
CA THR A 309 44.96 -12.12 38.77
C THR A 309 44.20 -11.40 37.67
N THR A 310 44.51 -10.13 37.52
CA THR A 310 44.16 -9.27 36.39
C THR A 310 44.80 -9.83 35.12
N SER A 311 43.99 -10.15 34.11
CA SER A 311 44.47 -10.30 32.74
C SER A 311 43.51 -9.63 31.77
N SER A 312 44.00 -8.55 31.21
CA SER A 312 43.44 -7.77 30.11
C SER A 312 43.26 -8.65 28.87
N LEU A 313 42.02 -8.83 28.42
CA LEU A 313 41.73 -9.37 27.10
C LEU A 313 41.41 -8.21 26.15
N SER A 314 42.31 -8.05 25.20
CA SER A 314 42.26 -7.15 24.06
C SER A 314 40.94 -7.22 23.30
N VAL A 315 40.27 -6.08 23.19
CA VAL A 315 39.15 -5.84 22.28
C VAL A 315 39.67 -5.95 20.84
N ILE A 316 39.26 -6.98 20.12
CA ILE A 316 39.38 -7.04 18.66
C ILE A 316 38.32 -6.10 18.10
N PRO A 317 38.66 -5.07 17.31
CA PRO A 317 37.67 -4.24 16.65
C PRO A 317 36.88 -5.12 15.67
N GLN A 318 35.60 -5.37 15.96
CA GLN A 318 34.70 -5.94 14.97
C GLN A 318 34.52 -4.90 13.86
N GLN A 319 34.89 -5.29 12.64
CA GLN A 319 34.64 -4.50 11.44
C GLN A 319 33.13 -4.22 11.29
N PRO A 320 32.74 -3.03 10.82
CA PRO A 320 31.34 -2.71 10.57
C PRO A 320 30.74 -3.70 9.58
N SER A 321 29.59 -4.26 9.92
CA SER A 321 28.80 -5.14 9.07
C SER A 321 28.45 -4.42 7.76
N VAL A 322 29.00 -4.90 6.65
CA VAL A 322 28.75 -4.39 5.30
C VAL A 322 27.26 -4.58 4.96
N PRO A 323 26.52 -3.54 4.55
CA PRO A 323 25.13 -3.69 4.11
C PRO A 323 25.03 -4.63 2.91
N PRO A 324 23.89 -5.31 2.69
CA PRO A 324 23.71 -6.22 1.56
C PRO A 324 23.97 -5.48 0.24
N ARG A 325 24.81 -6.07 -0.61
CA ARG A 325 25.19 -5.52 -1.91
C ARG A 325 24.02 -5.69 -2.88
N HIS A 326 23.29 -4.62 -3.17
CA HIS A 326 22.29 -4.60 -4.24
C HIS A 326 23.02 -4.43 -5.59
N ALA A 327 22.76 -5.33 -6.54
CA ALA A 327 23.33 -5.28 -7.89
C ALA A 327 22.32 -4.69 -8.88
N LEU A 328 22.79 -4.21 -10.03
CA LEU A 328 21.92 -3.64 -11.07
C LEU A 328 20.85 -4.63 -11.56
N ARG A 329 21.16 -5.94 -11.59
CA ARG A 329 20.18 -7.00 -11.92
C ARG A 329 18.93 -7.01 -11.04
N ASP A 330 19.03 -6.51 -9.81
CA ASP A 330 17.93 -6.51 -8.84
C ASP A 330 16.97 -5.33 -9.06
N LEU A 331 17.41 -4.30 -9.80
CA LEU A 331 16.62 -3.09 -10.08
C LEU A 331 16.16 -3.00 -11.54
N ALA A 332 16.86 -3.66 -12.46
CA ALA A 332 16.58 -3.57 -13.89
C ALA A 332 15.22 -4.20 -14.24
N ILE A 333 14.46 -3.54 -15.11
CA ILE A 333 13.28 -4.15 -15.72
C ILE A 333 13.75 -5.13 -16.81
N PRO A 334 13.43 -6.43 -16.73
CA PRO A 334 13.89 -7.39 -17.73
C PRO A 334 13.39 -7.05 -19.13
N LEU A 335 14.29 -7.01 -20.11
CA LEU A 335 13.98 -6.52 -21.46
C LEU A 335 12.89 -7.37 -22.16
N HIS A 336 12.85 -8.67 -21.84
CA HIS A 336 11.85 -9.61 -22.36
C HIS A 336 10.45 -9.42 -21.77
N GLU A 337 10.33 -8.79 -20.59
CA GLU A 337 9.04 -8.47 -19.96
C GLU A 337 8.44 -7.16 -20.51
N ILE A 338 9.24 -6.35 -21.22
CA ILE A 338 8.75 -5.11 -21.81
C ILE A 338 8.00 -5.42 -23.11
N PRO A 339 6.71 -5.00 -23.26
CA PRO A 339 5.93 -5.24 -24.46
C PRO A 339 6.52 -4.51 -25.67
N CYS A 340 6.47 -5.15 -26.84
CA CYS A 340 6.90 -4.55 -28.10
C CYS A 340 5.70 -3.96 -28.85
N LEU A 341 5.78 -2.71 -29.24
CA LEU A 341 4.68 -1.99 -29.90
C LEU A 341 4.22 -2.69 -31.20
N GLU A 342 5.15 -3.25 -31.97
CA GLU A 342 4.85 -3.96 -33.22
C GLU A 342 4.21 -5.35 -33.03
N SER A 343 4.22 -5.88 -31.80
CA SER A 343 3.69 -7.21 -31.48
C SER A 343 2.24 -7.21 -30.97
N LEU A 344 1.62 -6.03 -30.85
CA LEU A 344 0.25 -5.90 -30.33
C LEU A 344 -0.79 -6.33 -31.39
N PRO A 345 -1.83 -7.09 -31.00
CA PRO A 345 -2.85 -7.55 -31.93
C PRO A 345 -3.62 -6.38 -32.53
N ARG A 346 -3.58 -6.24 -33.85
CA ARG A 346 -4.38 -5.24 -34.59
C ARG A 346 -5.80 -5.75 -34.78
N GLN A 347 -6.80 -4.89 -34.56
CA GLN A 347 -8.20 -5.26 -34.82
C GLN A 347 -8.41 -5.58 -36.31
N PRO A 348 -9.14 -6.66 -36.65
CA PRO A 348 -9.45 -7.01 -38.03
C PRO A 348 -10.47 -6.01 -38.61
N GLY A 349 -10.11 -5.28 -39.66
CA GLY A 349 -11.01 -4.39 -40.39
C GLY A 349 -10.48 -2.99 -40.71
N HIS A 350 -9.33 -2.59 -40.17
CA HIS A 350 -8.66 -1.34 -40.56
C HIS A 350 -7.58 -1.61 -41.61
N GLU A 351 -7.72 -0.97 -42.78
CA GLU A 351 -6.67 -0.82 -43.81
C GLU A 351 -5.33 -0.37 -43.15
N PRO A 352 -4.17 -0.77 -43.68
CA PRO A 352 -2.87 -0.52 -43.06
C PRO A 352 -2.52 0.97 -43.10
N ILE A 353 -2.80 1.70 -42.01
CA ILE A 353 -2.19 3.01 -41.76
C ILE A 353 -0.74 2.73 -41.28
N PRO A 354 0.32 3.22 -41.95
CA PRO A 354 1.64 2.58 -41.88
C PRO A 354 2.56 3.06 -40.75
N THR A 355 2.09 3.85 -39.79
CA THR A 355 2.95 4.41 -38.74
C THR A 355 2.27 4.35 -37.39
N ALA A 356 2.89 3.64 -36.43
CA ALA A 356 2.46 3.68 -35.05
C ALA A 356 2.51 5.12 -34.53
N THR A 357 1.51 5.51 -33.76
CA THR A 357 1.37 6.86 -33.19
C THR A 357 1.86 6.89 -31.74
N ALA A 358 2.08 8.10 -31.21
CA ALA A 358 2.34 8.25 -29.78
C ALA A 358 1.17 7.77 -28.90
N GLY A 359 -0.07 7.81 -29.42
CA GLY A 359 -1.24 7.24 -28.77
C GLY A 359 -1.18 5.72 -28.66
N ASP A 360 -0.74 5.03 -29.72
CA ASP A 360 -0.53 3.57 -29.69
C ASP A 360 0.55 3.19 -28.66
N LEU A 361 1.58 4.03 -28.55
CA LEU A 361 2.63 3.87 -27.55
C LEU A 361 2.10 4.06 -26.13
N LEU A 362 1.26 5.08 -25.89
CA LEU A 362 0.62 5.29 -24.59
C LEU A 362 -0.27 4.09 -24.20
N LEU A 363 -1.00 3.53 -25.17
CA LEU A 363 -1.83 2.35 -24.95
C LEU A 363 -0.97 1.13 -24.61
N ALA A 364 0.12 0.91 -25.35
CA ALA A 364 1.10 -0.15 -25.07
C ALA A 364 1.72 0.00 -23.67
N ALA A 365 2.02 1.23 -23.27
CA ALA A 365 2.56 1.54 -21.94
C ALA A 365 1.54 1.29 -20.84
N TYR A 366 0.28 1.63 -21.06
CA TYR A 366 -0.81 1.37 -20.12
C TYR A 366 -0.98 -0.13 -19.85
N SER A 367 -0.79 -0.97 -20.88
CA SER A 367 -0.82 -2.43 -20.76
C SER A 367 0.48 -3.03 -20.19
N SER A 368 1.54 -2.23 -20.01
CA SER A 368 2.84 -2.68 -19.48
C SER A 368 2.86 -2.60 -17.95
N SER A 369 3.26 -3.67 -17.26
CA SER A 369 3.40 -3.69 -15.79
C SER A 369 4.44 -2.70 -15.28
N SER A 370 5.45 -2.38 -16.10
CA SER A 370 6.52 -1.42 -15.79
C SER A 370 6.29 -0.04 -16.39
N GLY A 371 5.29 0.11 -17.27
CA GLY A 371 5.07 1.31 -18.08
C GLY A 371 6.09 1.52 -19.21
N TRP A 372 7.09 0.64 -19.35
CA TRP A 372 8.05 0.69 -20.46
C TRP A 372 7.45 0.07 -21.72
N VAL A 373 7.90 0.54 -22.87
CA VAL A 373 7.52 -0.01 -24.19
C VAL A 373 8.77 -0.16 -25.06
N ARG A 374 8.90 -1.31 -25.74
CA ARG A 374 9.91 -1.51 -26.80
C ARG A 374 9.34 -1.07 -28.13
N VAL A 375 10.17 -0.38 -28.91
CA VAL A 375 9.83 0.07 -30.26
C VAL A 375 10.90 -0.43 -31.22
N SER A 376 10.46 -0.98 -32.35
CA SER A 376 11.28 -1.43 -33.46
C SER A 376 10.76 -0.81 -34.75
N HIS A 377 10.94 0.50 -34.91
CA HIS A 377 10.45 1.26 -36.05
C HIS A 377 11.59 1.59 -37.03
N SER A 378 11.40 1.31 -38.32
CA SER A 378 12.34 1.67 -39.40
C SER A 378 13.79 1.21 -39.16
N GLY A 379 13.97 0.05 -38.51
CA GLY A 379 15.29 -0.53 -38.21
C GLY A 379 15.96 -0.02 -36.93
N VAL A 380 15.36 0.95 -36.24
CA VAL A 380 15.84 1.43 -34.94
C VAL A 380 15.16 0.65 -33.82
N GLN A 381 15.94 -0.15 -33.10
CA GLN A 381 15.50 -0.80 -31.86
C GLN A 381 15.74 0.14 -30.69
N GLY A 382 14.73 0.35 -29.87
CA GLY A 382 14.81 1.22 -28.72
C GLY A 382 13.74 0.94 -27.69
N VAL A 383 13.78 1.73 -26.63
CA VAL A 383 12.81 1.69 -25.53
C VAL A 383 12.24 3.07 -25.29
N VAL A 384 11.04 3.09 -24.75
CA VAL A 384 10.39 4.29 -24.24
C VAL A 384 10.09 4.08 -22.77
N SER A 385 10.66 4.97 -21.95
CA SER A 385 10.55 4.96 -20.51
C SER A 385 9.25 5.64 -20.04
N PRO A 386 8.68 5.25 -18.89
CA PRO A 386 7.46 5.87 -18.34
C PRO A 386 7.52 7.39 -18.20
N ARG A 387 8.68 7.97 -17.83
CA ARG A 387 8.81 9.43 -17.69
C ARG A 387 8.63 10.16 -19.01
N ARG A 388 9.20 9.63 -20.10
CA ARG A 388 9.05 10.21 -21.45
C ARG A 388 7.60 10.15 -21.94
N ILE A 389 6.89 9.05 -21.68
CA ILE A 389 5.47 8.91 -22.04
C ILE A 389 4.59 9.94 -21.33
N ARG A 390 4.85 10.19 -20.04
CA ARG A 390 4.12 11.18 -19.24
C ARG A 390 4.28 12.64 -19.72
N ARG A 391 5.29 12.91 -20.54
CA ARG A 391 5.54 14.25 -21.12
C ARG A 391 4.76 14.51 -22.41
N LEU A 392 4.10 13.50 -22.98
CA LEU A 392 3.30 13.67 -24.19
C LEU A 392 2.11 14.59 -23.91
N SER A 393 1.97 15.62 -24.75
CA SER A 393 0.77 16.45 -24.76
C SER A 393 -0.35 15.79 -25.57
N PRO A 394 -1.64 16.11 -25.30
CA PRO A 394 -2.76 15.53 -26.04
C PRO A 394 -2.67 15.72 -27.55
N SER A 395 -2.10 16.83 -28.03
CA SER A 395 -1.90 17.11 -29.47
C SER A 395 -0.83 16.23 -30.10
N GLN A 396 0.12 15.72 -29.31
CA GLN A 396 1.19 14.84 -29.78
C GLN A 396 0.74 13.38 -29.90
N LEU A 397 -0.34 12.96 -29.22
CA LEU A 397 -0.83 11.57 -29.24
C LEU A 397 -1.27 11.13 -30.65
N ALA A 398 -1.75 12.06 -31.46
CA ALA A 398 -2.16 11.78 -32.84
C ALA A 398 -0.98 11.76 -33.83
N LEU A 399 0.23 12.17 -33.42
CA LEU A 399 1.38 12.23 -34.30
C LEU A 399 2.00 10.84 -34.48
N PRO A 400 2.48 10.52 -35.70
CA PRO A 400 3.23 9.29 -35.95
C PRO A 400 4.57 9.33 -35.20
N LEU A 401 5.06 8.18 -34.75
CA LEU A 401 6.37 8.09 -34.08
C LEU A 401 7.54 8.52 -34.98
N SER A 402 7.34 8.55 -36.30
CA SER A 402 8.28 9.10 -37.27
C SER A 402 8.32 10.64 -37.31
N ASP A 403 7.44 11.32 -36.58
CA ASP A 403 7.39 12.78 -36.53
C ASP A 403 8.66 13.34 -35.85
N PRO A 404 9.37 14.31 -36.47
CA PRO A 404 10.58 14.89 -35.90
C PRO A 404 10.39 15.49 -34.49
N SER A 405 9.19 15.97 -34.18
CA SER A 405 8.85 16.52 -32.85
C SER A 405 8.80 15.47 -31.75
N LEU A 406 8.81 14.17 -32.10
CA LEU A 406 8.84 13.02 -31.19
C LEU A 406 10.19 12.30 -31.18
N SER A 407 11.24 12.86 -31.80
CA SER A 407 12.59 12.28 -31.80
C SER A 407 13.17 12.03 -30.39
N TRP A 408 12.76 12.81 -29.40
CA TRP A 408 13.11 12.65 -27.99
C TRP A 408 12.34 11.53 -27.28
N LEU A 409 11.30 10.95 -27.88
CA LEU A 409 10.43 9.99 -27.20
C LEU A 409 11.09 8.62 -27.08
N VAL A 410 11.74 8.14 -28.14
CA VAL A 410 12.40 6.84 -28.19
C VAL A 410 13.87 6.99 -27.82
N THR A 411 14.37 6.12 -26.94
CA THR A 411 15.81 5.97 -26.70
C THR A 411 16.33 4.80 -27.53
N PRO A 412 17.13 5.03 -28.57
CA PRO A 412 17.76 3.95 -29.34
C PRO A 412 18.66 3.10 -28.44
N GLN A 413 18.71 1.80 -28.69
CA GLN A 413 19.58 0.88 -27.94
C GLN A 413 21.07 1.24 -28.06
N ALA A 414 21.47 1.83 -29.19
CA ALA A 414 22.83 2.33 -29.41
C ALA A 414 23.22 3.47 -28.45
N GLU A 415 22.25 4.17 -27.87
CA GLU A 415 22.47 5.27 -26.93
C GLU A 415 22.43 4.81 -25.45
N PHE A 416 22.24 3.50 -25.20
CA PHE A 416 22.18 3.00 -23.84
C PHE A 416 23.54 3.08 -23.16
N VAL A 417 23.54 3.57 -21.92
CA VAL A 417 24.69 3.45 -21.04
C VAL A 417 24.78 1.99 -20.58
N SER A 418 25.73 1.26 -21.14
CA SER A 418 25.90 -0.17 -20.88
C SER A 418 26.65 -0.41 -19.57
N LEU A 419 26.01 -1.05 -18.61
CA LEU A 419 26.60 -1.46 -17.33
C LEU A 419 26.38 -2.95 -17.09
N THR A 420 27.32 -3.62 -16.42
CA THR A 420 27.19 -5.05 -16.16
C THR A 420 26.15 -5.34 -15.07
N ALA A 421 25.41 -6.44 -15.21
CA ALA A 421 24.37 -6.88 -14.28
C ALA A 421 24.84 -7.00 -12.82
N ASP A 422 26.11 -7.35 -12.61
CA ASP A 422 26.74 -7.52 -11.29
C ASP A 422 27.34 -6.23 -10.71
N THR A 423 27.25 -5.11 -11.44
CA THR A 423 27.69 -3.82 -10.89
C THR A 423 26.82 -3.45 -9.69
N GLU A 424 27.46 -3.10 -8.57
CA GLU A 424 26.75 -2.61 -7.39
C GLU A 424 26.06 -1.27 -7.71
N VAL A 425 24.81 -1.13 -7.27
CA VAL A 425 23.95 0.05 -7.50
C VAL A 425 24.66 1.35 -7.10
N ARG A 426 25.37 1.35 -5.96
CA ARG A 426 26.13 2.51 -5.49
C ARG A 426 27.26 2.90 -6.44
N ASN A 427 28.04 1.91 -6.90
CA ASN A 427 29.18 2.16 -7.80
C ASN A 427 28.68 2.65 -9.16
N ALA A 428 27.58 2.08 -9.66
CA ALA A 428 26.92 2.55 -10.87
C ALA A 428 26.46 4.02 -10.74
N ALA A 429 25.80 4.37 -9.63
CA ALA A 429 25.35 5.74 -9.38
C ALA A 429 26.50 6.74 -9.23
N GLU A 430 27.58 6.38 -8.52
CA GLU A 430 28.78 7.22 -8.38
C GLU A 430 29.47 7.44 -9.73
N TRP A 431 29.58 6.39 -10.55
CA TRP A 431 30.14 6.47 -11.90
C TRP A 431 29.31 7.39 -12.81
N ILE A 432 27.97 7.26 -12.81
CA ILE A 432 27.08 8.13 -13.58
C ILE A 432 27.16 9.59 -13.12
N LYS A 433 27.20 9.84 -11.81
CA LYS A 433 27.38 11.20 -11.26
C LYS A 433 28.70 11.80 -11.74
N ALA A 434 29.79 11.04 -11.70
CA ALA A 434 31.08 11.48 -12.20
C ALA A 434 31.06 11.81 -13.70
N MET A 435 30.39 10.98 -14.51
CA MET A 435 30.24 11.23 -15.95
C MET A 435 29.42 12.50 -16.24
N ARG A 436 28.31 12.73 -15.53
CA ARG A 436 27.52 13.97 -15.62
C ARG A 436 28.33 15.22 -15.26
N MET A 437 29.19 15.11 -14.25
CA MET A 437 30.08 16.22 -13.85
C MET A 437 31.17 16.47 -14.90
N ALA A 438 31.74 15.42 -15.50
CA ALA A 438 32.77 15.54 -16.53
C ALA A 438 32.21 16.18 -17.82
N THR A 439 31.01 15.79 -18.25
CA THR A 439 30.33 16.42 -19.39
C THR A 439 29.95 17.87 -19.13
N ALA A 440 29.47 18.20 -17.93
CA ALA A 440 29.16 19.58 -17.54
C ALA A 440 30.38 20.51 -17.44
N THR A 441 31.57 19.95 -17.15
CA THR A 441 32.82 20.71 -16.98
C THR A 441 33.73 20.70 -18.23
N GLY A 442 33.36 19.97 -19.28
CA GLY A 442 34.12 19.89 -20.54
C GLY A 442 35.46 19.13 -20.42
N VAL A 443 35.68 18.39 -19.34
CA VAL A 443 36.93 17.66 -19.08
C VAL A 443 36.86 16.27 -19.73
N ARG A 444 37.70 16.02 -20.74
CA ARG A 444 37.88 14.68 -21.34
C ARG A 444 38.64 13.78 -20.36
N MET A 445 37.92 12.92 -19.64
CA MET A 445 38.52 11.82 -18.89
C MET A 445 38.96 10.72 -19.88
N GLY A 446 40.26 10.44 -19.91
CA GLY A 446 40.88 9.51 -20.87
C GLY A 446 40.48 8.06 -20.66
N LEU A 447 39.35 7.67 -21.22
CA LEU A 447 38.94 6.32 -21.62
C LEU A 447 38.06 6.52 -22.85
N GLN A 448 38.20 5.67 -23.87
CA GLN A 448 37.55 5.81 -25.18
C GLN A 448 36.04 6.08 -25.04
N SER A 449 35.65 7.35 -25.10
CA SER A 449 34.27 7.77 -25.28
C SER A 449 33.97 7.61 -26.75
N GLU A 450 33.17 6.60 -27.12
CA GLU A 450 32.47 6.66 -28.39
C GLU A 450 31.64 7.96 -28.40
N GLU A 451 31.76 8.70 -29.49
CA GLU A 451 31.18 10.03 -29.65
C GLU A 451 29.65 9.95 -29.48
N GLY A 452 29.07 10.77 -28.60
CA GLY A 452 27.67 11.17 -28.70
C GLY A 452 26.69 10.77 -27.59
N VAL A 453 27.10 10.09 -26.51
CA VAL A 453 26.13 9.74 -25.43
C VAL A 453 25.84 10.95 -24.54
N ASP A 454 24.62 11.50 -24.64
CA ASP A 454 24.11 12.52 -23.73
C ASP A 454 23.72 11.89 -22.38
N PHE A 455 24.40 12.32 -21.30
CA PHE A 455 24.16 11.83 -19.93
C PHE A 455 23.10 12.65 -19.19
N GLY A 456 22.13 13.23 -19.90
CA GLY A 456 21.03 14.01 -19.34
C GLY A 456 20.10 13.24 -18.39
N GLU A 457 19.06 13.93 -17.90
CA GLU A 457 18.04 13.37 -16.98
C GLU A 457 17.28 12.17 -17.55
N GLU A 458 17.34 11.96 -18.87
CA GLU A 458 16.52 10.99 -19.60
C GLU A 458 17.33 9.83 -20.18
N CYS A 459 18.55 9.65 -19.70
CA CYS A 459 19.42 8.58 -20.12
C CYS A 459 18.90 7.21 -19.61
N VAL A 460 19.04 6.18 -20.45
CA VAL A 460 18.66 4.81 -20.14
C VAL A 460 19.92 3.97 -19.92
N VAL A 461 19.95 3.24 -18.81
CA VAL A 461 20.98 2.23 -18.53
C VAL A 461 20.55 0.91 -19.13
N GLY A 462 21.36 0.37 -20.03
CA GLY A 462 21.26 -1.01 -20.50
C GLY A 462 22.05 -1.93 -19.58
N VAL A 463 21.36 -2.87 -18.93
CA VAL A 463 21.99 -3.83 -18.03
C VAL A 463 22.41 -5.06 -18.80
N MET A 464 23.71 -5.30 -18.87
CA MET A 464 24.36 -6.32 -19.70
C MET A 464 24.69 -7.56 -18.88
N ASP A 465 24.30 -8.74 -19.35
CA ASP A 465 24.68 -10.04 -18.75
C ASP A 465 25.16 -11.01 -19.86
N VAL A 466 25.77 -12.13 -19.46
CA VAL A 466 26.23 -13.16 -20.38
C VAL A 466 25.03 -14.02 -20.82
N VAL A 467 24.67 -13.93 -22.10
CA VAL A 467 23.57 -14.69 -22.70
C VAL A 467 24.11 -15.47 -23.89
N GLY A 468 24.01 -16.81 -23.86
CA GLY A 468 24.36 -17.65 -25.02
C GLY A 468 25.82 -17.59 -25.47
N GLY A 469 26.77 -17.24 -24.59
CA GLY A 469 28.20 -17.13 -24.91
C GLY A 469 28.68 -15.74 -25.35
N GLY A 470 27.81 -14.72 -25.32
CA GLY A 470 28.15 -13.31 -25.55
C GLY A 470 27.49 -12.36 -24.54
N GLN A 471 27.90 -11.09 -24.52
CA GLN A 471 27.24 -10.06 -23.71
C GLN A 471 25.98 -9.56 -24.40
N GLY A 472 24.85 -9.56 -23.69
CA GLY A 472 23.56 -9.07 -24.18
C GLY A 472 22.84 -8.21 -23.15
N CYS A 473 22.01 -7.27 -23.63
CA CYS A 473 21.17 -6.45 -22.75
C CYS A 473 20.03 -7.31 -22.19
N VAL A 474 20.04 -7.56 -20.89
CA VAL A 474 19.04 -8.37 -20.19
C VAL A 474 17.94 -7.52 -19.55
N GLY A 475 18.19 -6.24 -19.31
CA GLY A 475 17.23 -5.33 -18.72
C GLY A 475 17.58 -3.86 -18.91
N VAL A 476 16.64 -2.99 -18.58
CA VAL A 476 16.80 -1.54 -18.69
C VAL A 476 16.39 -0.83 -17.40
N LEU A 477 16.98 0.33 -17.15
CA LEU A 477 16.71 1.16 -15.98
C LEU A 477 16.83 2.65 -16.35
N GLU A 478 15.96 3.49 -15.81
CA GLU A 478 16.13 4.96 -15.91
C GLU A 478 17.30 5.38 -15.01
N VAL A 479 18.18 6.25 -15.52
CA VAL A 479 19.29 6.79 -14.71
C VAL A 479 18.79 7.46 -13.43
N GLU A 480 17.71 8.22 -13.48
CA GLU A 480 17.16 8.86 -12.28
C GLU A 480 16.64 7.85 -11.25
N SER A 481 15.99 6.76 -11.69
CA SER A 481 15.59 5.69 -10.77
C SER A 481 16.80 5.04 -10.09
N LEU A 482 17.92 4.90 -10.81
CA LEU A 482 19.18 4.44 -10.23
C LEU A 482 19.73 5.44 -9.21
N LEU A 483 19.71 6.74 -9.50
CA LEU A 483 20.21 7.78 -8.58
C LEU A 483 19.33 7.94 -7.34
N GLU A 484 18.01 7.79 -7.47
CA GLU A 484 17.03 7.80 -6.37
C GLU A 484 17.18 6.58 -5.46
N SER A 485 17.62 5.43 -6.00
CA SER A 485 17.83 4.20 -5.24
C SER A 485 19.02 4.25 -4.27
N VAL A 486 19.91 5.24 -4.40
CA VAL A 486 21.05 5.45 -3.49
C VAL A 486 20.68 6.46 -2.41
N PRO A 487 20.71 6.09 -1.11
CA PRO A 487 20.41 7.02 -0.03
C PRO A 487 21.33 8.24 -0.10
N LYS A 488 20.75 9.43 0.02
CA LYS A 488 21.52 10.68 0.09
C LYS A 488 22.40 10.65 1.35
N PRO A 489 23.66 11.10 1.26
CA PRO A 489 24.61 11.06 2.38
C PRO A 489 24.13 11.87 3.59
#